data_AF-A0A8J7I362-F1
#
_entry.id   AF-A0A8J7I362-F1
#
_cell.length_a   1.000
_cell.length_b   1.000
_cell.length_c   1.000
_cell.angle_alpha   90.00
_cell.angle_beta   90.00
_cell.angle_gamma   90.00
#
_symmetry.space_group_name_H-M   'P 1'
#
loop_
_entity.id
_entity.type
_entity.pdbx_description
1 polymer ?
#
loop_
_entity_poly.entity_id
_entity_poly.type
_entity_poly.pdbx_seq_one_letter_code
_entity_poly.pdbx_strand_id
1 'polypeptide(L)'
;MKPNFETLTNKELIAYALAHREDVEPLRVLYSRRTPDSEATWYGPMVAEDGTPIEENIRIAEEAIRQRIEQANKSKQDSQS
;
A
#
# COMPACT_ATOMS: atom_id res chain seq x y z
N MET A 1 -17.60 -19.56 -16.64
CA MET A 1 -16.37 -20.09 -16.01
C MET A 1 -15.53 -18.89 -15.56
N LYS A 2 -14.87 -18.97 -14.41
CA LYS A 2 -13.96 -17.89 -13.98
C LYS A 2 -12.68 -17.92 -14.82
N PRO A 3 -12.12 -16.76 -15.20
CA PRO A 3 -10.81 -16.71 -15.87
C PRO A 3 -9.71 -17.26 -14.97
N ASN A 4 -8.60 -17.69 -15.57
CA ASN A 4 -7.36 -17.88 -14.84
C ASN A 4 -6.70 -16.51 -14.62
N PHE A 5 -6.88 -15.93 -13.43
CA PHE A 5 -6.37 -14.59 -13.12
C PHE A 5 -4.84 -14.50 -13.14
N GLU A 6 -4.13 -15.59 -12.89
CA GLU A 6 -2.66 -15.61 -12.91
C GLU A 6 -2.11 -15.35 -14.33
N THR A 7 -2.88 -15.65 -15.38
CA THR A 7 -2.48 -15.42 -16.78
C THR A 7 -2.85 -14.03 -17.31
N LEU A 8 -3.68 -13.27 -16.60
CA LEU A 8 -4.12 -11.94 -17.03
C LEU A 8 -3.05 -10.89 -16.75
N THR A 9 -2.96 -9.89 -17.60
CA THR A 9 -2.17 -8.68 -17.36
C THR A 9 -2.79 -7.82 -16.25
N ASN A 10 -2.03 -6.91 -15.66
CA ASN A 10 -2.57 -6.00 -14.64
C ASN A 10 -3.75 -5.15 -15.18
N LYS A 11 -3.70 -4.75 -16.45
CA LYS A 11 -4.79 -3.99 -17.08
C LYS A 11 -6.08 -4.81 -17.17
N GLU A 12 -5.98 -6.08 -17.53
CA GLU A 12 -7.12 -7.00 -17.61
C GLU A 12 -7.67 -7.33 -16.23
N LEU A 13 -6.81 -7.54 -15.23
CA LEU A 13 -7.24 -7.73 -13.84
C LEU A 13 -7.99 -6.52 -13.29
N ILE A 14 -7.50 -5.30 -13.57
CA ILE A 14 -8.17 -4.07 -13.18
C ILE A 14 -9.53 -3.98 -13.89
N ALA A 15 -9.58 -4.17 -15.20
CA ALA A 15 -10.83 -4.11 -15.97
C ALA A 15 -11.87 -5.12 -15.45
N TYR A 16 -11.44 -6.34 -15.14
CA TYR A 16 -12.31 -7.36 -14.56
C TYR A 16 -12.79 -6.96 -13.16
N ALA A 17 -11.90 -6.53 -12.27
CA ALA A 17 -12.26 -6.10 -10.91
C ALA A 17 -13.24 -4.90 -10.92
N LEU A 18 -13.12 -4.00 -11.91
CA LEU A 18 -14.05 -2.89 -12.08
C LEU A 18 -15.46 -3.35 -12.51
N ALA A 19 -15.54 -4.38 -13.36
CA ALA A 19 -16.79 -4.95 -13.84
C ALA A 19 -17.45 -5.94 -12.86
N HIS A 20 -16.66 -6.55 -11.97
CA HIS A 20 -17.07 -7.60 -11.02
C HIS A 20 -16.62 -7.22 -9.61
N ARG A 21 -17.26 -6.21 -9.03
CA ARG A 21 -16.85 -5.58 -7.76
C ARG A 21 -16.91 -6.52 -6.56
N GLU A 22 -17.73 -7.55 -6.65
CA GLU A 22 -17.92 -8.60 -5.65
C GLU A 22 -16.83 -9.68 -5.68
N ASP A 23 -16.06 -9.80 -6.78
CA ASP A 23 -15.00 -10.79 -6.89
C ASP A 23 -13.66 -10.18 -6.49
N VAL A 24 -13.15 -10.61 -5.33
CA VAL A 24 -11.89 -10.09 -4.76
C VAL A 24 -10.64 -10.77 -5.34
N GLU A 25 -10.81 -11.88 -6.05
CA GLU A 25 -9.70 -12.69 -6.55
C GLU A 25 -8.77 -11.95 -7.56
N PRO A 26 -9.27 -11.16 -8.51
CA PRO A 26 -8.41 -10.36 -9.38
C PRO A 26 -7.55 -9.34 -8.60
N LEU A 27 -8.09 -8.81 -7.50
CA LEU A 27 -7.36 -7.88 -6.63
C LEU A 27 -6.26 -8.61 -5.86
N ARG A 28 -6.51 -9.84 -5.38
CA ARG A 28 -5.48 -10.67 -4.74
C ARG A 28 -4.26 -10.84 -5.65
N VAL A 29 -4.48 -11.18 -6.92
CA VAL A 29 -3.40 -11.33 -7.92
C VAL A 29 -2.72 -10.00 -8.24
N LEU A 30 -3.45 -8.90 -8.34
CA LEU A 30 -2.85 -7.57 -8.52
C LEU A 30 -1.93 -7.19 -7.36
N TYR A 31 -2.36 -7.44 -6.12
CA TYR A 31 -1.58 -7.11 -4.93
C TYR A 31 -0.39 -8.04 -4.72
N SER A 32 -0.50 -9.33 -5.07
CA SER A 32 0.63 -10.27 -4.96
C SER A 32 1.78 -9.93 -5.91
N ARG A 33 1.48 -9.28 -7.04
CA ARG A 33 2.48 -8.81 -8.02
C ARG A 33 3.15 -7.50 -7.63
N ARG A 34 2.70 -6.83 -6.58
CA ARG A 34 3.32 -5.57 -6.14
C ARG A 34 4.67 -5.89 -5.51
N THR A 35 5.72 -5.50 -6.21
CA THR A 35 7.04 -5.38 -5.61
C THR A 35 7.19 -3.94 -5.12
N PRO A 36 7.51 -3.70 -3.84
CA PRO A 36 7.88 -2.37 -3.40
C PRO A 36 9.04 -1.83 -4.24
N ASP A 37 8.92 -0.57 -4.67
CA ASP A 37 9.97 0.12 -5.40
C ASP A 37 11.08 0.62 -4.44
N SER A 38 12.10 1.28 -4.99
CA SER A 38 13.22 1.83 -4.21
C SER A 38 12.82 2.96 -3.25
N GLU A 39 11.62 3.52 -3.41
CA GLU A 39 11.09 4.59 -2.54
C GLU A 39 10.18 4.04 -1.43
N ALA A 40 9.88 2.73 -1.46
CA ALA A 40 9.06 2.09 -0.46
C ALA A 40 9.71 2.15 0.94
N THR A 41 8.95 2.69 1.90
CA THR A 41 9.35 2.71 3.31
C THR A 41 8.78 1.49 4.02
N TRP A 42 9.66 0.75 4.70
CA TRP A 42 9.29 -0.43 5.47
C TRP A 42 9.13 -0.09 6.95
N TYR A 43 8.05 -0.58 7.54
CA TYR A 43 7.81 -0.47 8.99
C TYR A 43 7.84 -1.86 9.61
N GLY A 44 8.41 -1.96 10.80
CA GLY A 44 8.30 -3.16 11.62
C GLY A 44 6.85 -3.40 12.08
N PRO A 45 6.55 -4.58 12.63
CA PRO A 45 5.23 -4.85 13.22
C PRO A 45 4.96 -3.89 14.38
N MET A 46 3.75 -3.33 14.44
CA MET A 46 3.37 -2.40 15.53
C MET A 46 3.00 -3.12 16.83
N VAL A 47 2.74 -4.42 16.74
CA VAL A 47 2.34 -5.29 17.85
C VAL A 47 3.15 -6.58 17.77
N ALA A 48 3.48 -7.13 18.93
CA ALA A 48 4.05 -8.46 19.04
C ALA A 48 2.98 -9.54 18.77
N GLU A 49 3.40 -10.79 18.67
CA GLU A 49 2.50 -11.93 18.42
C GLU A 49 1.40 -12.08 19.48
N ASP A 50 1.68 -11.67 20.73
CA ASP A 50 0.75 -11.68 21.85
C ASP A 50 -0.19 -10.46 21.90
N GLY A 51 -0.07 -9.55 20.93
CA GLY A 51 -0.85 -8.31 20.84
C GLY A 51 -0.29 -7.13 21.63
N THR A 52 0.85 -7.29 22.32
CA THR A 52 1.50 -6.19 23.05
C THR A 52 2.03 -5.14 22.07
N PRO A 53 1.76 -3.84 22.26
CA PRO A 53 2.32 -2.78 21.43
C PRO A 53 3.85 -2.76 21.45
N ILE A 54 4.47 -2.60 20.29
CA ILE A 54 5.91 -2.37 20.15
C ILE A 54 6.12 -0.87 20.01
N GLU A 55 6.21 -0.20 21.16
CA GLU A 55 6.28 1.27 21.27
C GLU A 55 7.36 1.92 20.38
N GLU A 56 8.51 1.26 20.22
CA GLU A 56 9.57 1.75 19.36
C GLU A 56 9.16 1.80 17.88
N ASN A 57 8.53 0.74 17.38
CA ASN A 57 8.08 0.67 15.99
C ASN A 57 6.95 1.68 15.74
N ILE A 58 6.05 1.84 16.71
CA ILE A 58 4.98 2.84 16.67
C ILE A 58 5.60 4.24 16.56
N ARG A 59 6.55 4.57 17.43
CA ARG A 59 7.23 5.87 17.42
C ARG A 59 7.93 6.16 16.08
N ILE A 60 8.66 5.18 15.53
CA ILE A 60 9.33 5.31 14.23
C ILE A 60 8.30 5.59 13.12
N ALA A 61 7.17 4.89 13.14
CA ALA A 61 6.12 5.07 12.15
C ALA A 61 5.42 6.43 12.28
N GLU A 62 5.11 6.86 13.50
CA GLU A 62 4.52 8.17 13.76
C GLU A 62 5.44 9.31 13.29
N GLU A 63 6.74 9.21 13.56
CA GLU A 63 7.72 10.20 13.12
C GLU A 63 7.81 10.26 11.59
N ALA A 64 7.89 9.10 10.92
CA ALA A 64 7.93 9.03 9.47
C ALA A 64 6.67 9.62 8.82
N ILE A 65 5.49 9.34 9.39
CA ILE A 65 4.21 9.92 8.95
C ILE A 65 4.25 11.44 9.10
N ARG A 66 4.71 11.94 10.26
CA ARG A 66 4.81 13.38 10.52
C ARG A 66 5.73 14.09 9.52
N GLN A 67 6.93 13.54 9.31
CA GLN A 67 7.89 14.08 8.34
C GLN A 67 7.31 14.13 6.93
N ARG A 68 6.57 13.09 6.51
CA ARG A 68 5.95 13.03 5.18
C ARG A 68 4.83 14.06 5.00
N ILE A 69 4.03 14.31 6.04
CA ILE A 69 3.02 15.37 6.04
C ILE A 69 3.69 16.75 5.93
N GLU A 70 4.75 17.00 6.70
CA GLU A 70 5.49 18.26 6.65
C GLU A 70 6.12 18.51 5.27
N GLN A 71 6.74 17.50 4.67
CA GLN A 71 7.30 17.59 3.32
C GLN A 71 6.20 17.89 2.29
N ALA A 72 5.07 17.18 2.34
CA ALA A 72 3.96 17.41 1.44
C ALA A 72 3.38 18.84 1.57
N ASN A 73 3.34 19.39 2.78
CA ASN A 73 2.90 20.77 3.01
C ASN A 73 3.90 21.80 2.48
N LYS A 74 5.21 21.59 2.67
CA LYS A 74 6.25 22.46 2.08
C LYS A 74 6.19 22.47 0.55
N SER A 75 6.13 21.29 -0.07
CA SER A 75 6.03 21.19 -1.53
C SER A 75 4.79 21.90 -2.11
N LYS A 76 3.66 21.90 -1.38
CA LYS A 76 2.47 22.66 -1.76
C LYS A 76 2.69 24.17 -1.69
N GLN A 77 3.34 24.67 -0.64
CA GLN A 77 3.65 26.10 -0.50
C GLN A 77 4.62 26.59 -1.60
N ASP A 78 5.65 25.80 -1.89
CA ASP A 78 6.62 26.11 -2.94
C ASP A 78 6.01 26.09 -4.34
N SER A 79 5.01 25.23 -4.58
CA SER A 79 4.31 25.16 -5.87
C SER A 79 3.29 26.30 -6.09
N GLN A 80 2.95 27.04 -5.02
CA GLN A 80 1.99 28.14 -5.06
C GLN A 80 2.64 29.54 -5.04
N SER A 81 3.98 29.61 -4.91
CA SER A 81 4.78 30.85 -4.94
C SER A 81 5.43 31.05 -6.31
#